data_AF-M7SKH1-F1
#
_entry.id   AF-M7SKH1-F1
#
_cell.length_a   1.000
_cell.length_b   1.000
_cell.length_c   1.000
_cell.angle_alpha   90.00
_cell.angle_beta   90.00
_cell.angle_gamma   90.00
#
_symmetry.space_group_name_H-M   'P 1'
#
loop_
_entity.id
_entity.type
_entity.pdbx_description
1 polymer ?
#
loop_
_entity_poly.entity_id
_entity_poly.type
_entity_poly.pdbx_seq_one_letter_code
_entity_poly.pdbx_strand_id
1 'polypeptide(L)'
;MGIFGQKSKIKTAPQTIRVERVVIPQPQKVSNGSARPTSHPANGANGSLRVNSSSSNRFASSSSSLSLNPRITNGARRSAKSASPYPSSADERRGATATSMERKRKAVSSTPRDSPAFGDSSDDDDEDGDPFSNRNKRIRRSTSVDVNRRLRHKKAFSDEERDPHVIHAADIASVATNCPPILGAAADEVAVELQYPSRCKPERYELVWKKDKIDAVKDILTVVRHVADTYLTEQEAKPFIDHHTSFRRQMERAISEKYRDMTAFKTALDSYNKSLRALIASGSVPRNLDKIHHLPSDLVAFILDQVYDRTVAPKVELLAKYEMGSDNVYGELLHPFITKILEQTNMTSDKVFIDLGSGVGNVVLQAALEIGCRSYGCETMEHPCNLAAAQEKEFRSRCLLWGVSPGTVYLEKGDIRTSKKILEMLKEADAILVNNKAFTSGLNDALINMFLDLKDGCKIISLKSFVHDNKTAINDVANRILDVQRYRYHENWVSWAASEGEYYISTKKS
;
A
#
# COMPACT_ATOMS: atom_id res chain seq x y z
N MET A 1 -5.79 60.50 -13.83
CA MET A 1 -6.72 59.83 -14.77
C MET A 1 -6.25 58.38 -14.89
N GLY A 2 -7.07 57.33 -14.99
CA GLY A 2 -8.32 57.23 -15.75
C GLY A 2 -7.94 57.05 -17.23
N ILE A 3 -8.25 55.96 -17.94
CA ILE A 3 -9.29 54.93 -17.78
C ILE A 3 -8.69 53.55 -18.13
N PHE A 4 -9.14 52.44 -17.52
CA PHE A 4 -9.42 51.17 -18.21
C PHE A 4 -10.11 50.16 -17.29
N GLY A 5 -11.22 49.58 -17.76
CA GLY A 5 -11.95 48.56 -17.03
C GLY A 5 -13.02 47.90 -17.90
N GLN A 6 -12.70 46.76 -18.50
CA GLN A 6 -13.67 45.86 -19.13
C GLN A 6 -13.27 44.42 -18.83
N LYS A 7 -14.18 43.66 -18.19
CA LYS A 7 -14.04 42.21 -18.01
C LYS A 7 -14.82 41.51 -19.12
N SER A 8 -14.13 40.83 -20.02
CA SER A 8 -14.75 39.99 -21.04
C SER A 8 -15.38 38.75 -20.39
N LYS A 9 -16.71 38.62 -20.49
CA LYS A 9 -17.46 37.43 -20.07
C LYS A 9 -17.62 36.48 -21.26
N ILE A 10 -16.74 35.50 -21.41
CA ILE A 10 -16.98 34.39 -22.33
C ILE A 10 -18.01 33.46 -21.68
N LYS A 11 -19.19 33.34 -22.30
CA LYS A 11 -20.20 32.32 -21.95
C LYS A 11 -19.97 31.09 -22.83
N THR A 12 -19.41 30.03 -22.26
CA THR A 12 -19.39 28.71 -22.91
C THR A 12 -20.80 28.09 -22.83
N ALA A 13 -21.33 27.59 -23.94
CA ALA A 13 -22.60 26.86 -23.94
C ALA A 13 -22.42 25.44 -23.35
N PRO A 14 -23.44 24.86 -22.70
CA PRO A 14 -23.37 23.49 -22.19
C PRO A 14 -23.26 22.49 -23.35
N GLN A 15 -22.36 21.50 -23.22
CA GLN A 15 -22.17 20.47 -24.23
C GLN A 15 -23.32 19.44 -24.19
N THR A 16 -23.92 19.16 -25.35
CA THR A 16 -24.99 18.18 -25.51
C THR A 16 -24.43 16.76 -25.67
N ILE A 17 -24.43 16.00 -24.57
CA ILE A 17 -24.05 14.57 -24.60
C ILE A 17 -25.14 13.78 -25.34
N ARG A 18 -24.80 13.23 -26.51
CA ARG A 18 -25.69 12.37 -27.31
C ARG A 18 -25.52 10.92 -26.87
N VAL A 19 -26.45 10.42 -26.05
CA VAL A 19 -26.44 9.04 -25.58
C VAL A 19 -27.00 8.11 -26.65
N GLU A 20 -26.13 7.29 -27.25
CA GLU A 20 -26.52 6.25 -28.21
C GLU A 20 -26.65 4.89 -27.50
N ARG A 21 -27.83 4.27 -27.56
CA ARG A 21 -28.09 2.97 -26.92
C ARG A 21 -27.77 1.82 -27.87
N VAL A 22 -26.61 1.22 -27.73
CA VAL A 22 -26.28 -0.06 -28.38
C VAL A 22 -27.12 -1.18 -27.76
N VAL A 23 -27.98 -1.81 -28.57
CA VAL A 23 -28.78 -2.97 -28.16
C VAL A 23 -28.00 -4.24 -28.49
N ILE A 24 -27.59 -5.00 -27.47
CA ILE A 24 -26.88 -6.27 -27.63
C ILE A 24 -27.91 -7.41 -27.77
N PRO A 25 -27.89 -8.20 -28.86
CA PRO A 25 -28.75 -9.38 -28.99
C PRO A 25 -28.41 -10.46 -27.96
N GLN A 26 -29.42 -11.04 -27.31
CA GLN A 26 -29.21 -12.20 -26.44
C GLN A 26 -28.98 -13.49 -27.26
N PRO A 27 -28.06 -14.38 -26.85
CA PRO A 27 -27.93 -15.70 -27.47
C PRO A 27 -29.17 -16.54 -27.20
N GLN A 28 -29.70 -17.20 -28.25
CA GLN A 28 -30.90 -18.03 -28.16
C GLN A 28 -30.64 -19.33 -27.37
N LYS A 29 -31.61 -19.72 -26.54
CA LYS A 29 -31.63 -21.05 -25.91
C LYS A 29 -31.99 -22.10 -26.97
N VAL A 30 -31.10 -23.06 -27.22
CA VAL A 30 -31.42 -24.26 -28.01
C VAL A 30 -31.99 -25.32 -27.05
N SER A 31 -33.11 -25.94 -27.42
CA SER A 31 -33.81 -26.94 -26.62
C SER A 31 -33.31 -28.37 -26.88
N ASN A 32 -33.28 -29.21 -25.84
CA ASN A 32 -33.01 -30.63 -25.97
C ASN A 32 -34.04 -31.33 -26.88
N GLY A 33 -33.57 -32.12 -27.84
CA GLY A 33 -34.36 -33.06 -28.65
C GLY A 33 -33.72 -34.44 -28.61
N SER A 34 -34.50 -35.48 -28.30
CA SER A 34 -34.01 -36.85 -28.10
C SER A 34 -34.12 -37.68 -29.39
N ALA A 35 -33.03 -38.34 -29.79
CA ALA A 35 -33.04 -39.42 -30.77
C ALA A 35 -32.16 -40.60 -30.31
N ARG A 36 -32.62 -41.82 -30.60
CA ARG A 36 -32.00 -43.11 -30.23
C ARG A 36 -31.23 -43.67 -31.43
N PRO A 37 -30.22 -44.54 -31.22
CA PRO A 37 -30.39 -45.89 -31.77
C PRO A 37 -29.93 -47.00 -30.80
N THR A 38 -30.05 -48.26 -31.24
CA THR A 38 -29.79 -49.48 -30.47
C THR A 38 -28.97 -50.48 -31.28
N SER A 39 -28.55 -51.58 -30.61
CA SER A 39 -28.10 -52.88 -31.14
C SER A 39 -26.62 -53.03 -31.58
N HIS A 40 -25.95 -53.90 -30.83
CA HIS A 40 -24.74 -54.73 -31.06
C HIS A 40 -24.86 -55.63 -32.34
N PRO A 41 -23.86 -56.49 -32.75
CA PRO A 41 -22.82 -57.08 -31.89
C PRO A 41 -21.43 -57.55 -32.45
N ALA A 42 -20.61 -57.97 -31.48
CA ALA A 42 -19.70 -59.15 -31.48
C ALA A 42 -18.24 -59.09 -32.01
N ASN A 43 -17.40 -59.88 -31.30
CA ASN A 43 -16.03 -60.35 -31.58
C ASN A 43 -14.91 -59.28 -31.67
N GLY A 44 -13.68 -59.47 -31.16
CA GLY A 44 -13.02 -60.60 -30.45
C GLY A 44 -11.51 -60.59 -30.82
N ALA A 45 -10.53 -61.09 -30.05
CA ALA A 45 -10.47 -61.69 -28.71
C ALA A 45 -9.00 -61.63 -28.18
N ASN A 46 -8.74 -62.14 -26.95
CA ASN A 46 -7.43 -62.25 -26.25
C ASN A 46 -6.76 -60.91 -25.83
N GLY A 47 -6.05 -60.79 -24.70
CA GLY A 47 -5.84 -61.64 -23.52
C GLY A 47 -4.98 -60.86 -22.48
N SER A 48 -5.29 -60.80 -21.17
CA SER A 48 -5.15 -61.86 -20.14
C SER A 48 -3.68 -62.13 -19.78
N LEU A 49 -3.17 -62.12 -18.53
CA LEU A 49 -3.65 -61.79 -17.15
C LEU A 49 -2.36 -61.45 -16.30
N ARG A 50 -2.24 -61.12 -14.99
CA ARG A 50 -2.95 -61.24 -13.68
C ARG A 50 -2.69 -59.94 -12.84
N VAL A 51 -3.35 -59.56 -11.72
CA VAL A 51 -3.77 -60.19 -10.44
C VAL A 51 -2.57 -60.44 -9.49
N ASN A 52 -2.52 -60.01 -8.23
CA ASN A 52 -3.47 -59.93 -7.10
C ASN A 52 -3.28 -58.59 -6.31
N SER A 53 -4.19 -57.95 -5.56
CA SER A 53 -5.13 -58.37 -4.48
C SER A 53 -4.42 -58.96 -3.24
N SER A 54 -4.81 -58.70 -1.99
CA SER A 54 -5.99 -58.02 -1.42
C SER A 54 -5.54 -57.24 -0.13
N SER A 55 -6.34 -56.72 0.82
CA SER A 55 -7.72 -57.02 1.21
C SER A 55 -8.54 -55.81 1.73
N SER A 56 -9.08 -55.89 2.95
CA SER A 56 -10.30 -55.21 3.42
C SER A 56 -10.57 -55.45 4.91
N ASN A 57 -11.25 -54.52 5.60
CA ASN A 57 -12.29 -54.92 6.57
C ASN A 57 -13.40 -53.85 6.70
N ARG A 58 -14.55 -54.22 7.30
CA ARG A 58 -15.77 -53.39 7.44
C ARG A 58 -16.30 -53.40 8.88
N PHE A 59 -17.10 -52.41 9.26
CA PHE A 59 -18.27 -52.59 10.14
C PHE A 59 -19.40 -51.59 9.80
N ALA A 60 -20.66 -51.97 10.08
CA ALA A 60 -21.89 -51.33 9.59
C ALA A 60 -23.12 -51.91 10.33
N SER A 61 -24.32 -51.33 10.40
CA SER A 61 -24.80 -49.94 10.17
C SER A 61 -26.31 -49.88 10.48
N SER A 62 -26.89 -48.75 10.93
CA SER A 62 -28.33 -48.63 11.18
C SER A 62 -28.98 -47.33 10.65
N SER A 63 -30.09 -47.49 9.91
CA SER A 63 -31.10 -46.47 9.57
C SER A 63 -32.07 -46.25 10.76
N SER A 64 -33.21 -45.52 10.75
CA SER A 64 -34.14 -45.00 9.73
C SER A 64 -35.02 -43.86 10.34
N SER A 65 -36.17 -43.42 9.80
CA SER A 65 -36.41 -42.62 8.57
C SER A 65 -37.86 -42.06 8.54
N LEU A 66 -38.13 -40.96 7.80
CA LEU A 66 -39.49 -40.45 7.43
C LEU A 66 -40.34 -39.88 8.62
N SER A 67 -41.42 -39.09 8.49
CA SER A 67 -42.17 -38.48 7.35
C SER A 67 -43.02 -37.24 7.75
N LEU A 68 -43.25 -36.34 6.77
CA LEU A 68 -44.50 -35.59 6.45
C LEU A 68 -45.22 -34.61 7.43
N ASN A 69 -45.82 -33.60 6.79
CA ASN A 69 -46.70 -32.51 7.30
C ASN A 69 -48.19 -32.95 7.23
N PRO A 70 -49.15 -32.36 8.00
CA PRO A 70 -49.92 -31.22 7.43
C PRO A 70 -50.62 -30.20 8.39
N ARG A 71 -50.40 -28.90 8.14
CA ARG A 71 -51.39 -27.83 7.81
C ARG A 71 -52.88 -27.98 8.23
N ILE A 72 -53.48 -26.92 8.85
CA ILE A 72 -54.80 -26.30 8.47
C ILE A 72 -55.21 -25.04 9.32
N THR A 73 -55.28 -23.86 8.66
CA THR A 73 -56.26 -22.71 8.71
C THR A 73 -56.76 -22.08 10.06
N ASN A 74 -57.44 -20.90 10.15
CA ASN A 74 -57.95 -19.90 9.16
C ASN A 74 -58.23 -18.49 9.77
N GLY A 75 -58.45 -17.47 8.91
CA GLY A 75 -59.10 -16.17 9.25
C GLY A 75 -58.13 -14.98 9.45
N ALA A 76 -58.04 -13.90 8.63
CA ALA A 76 -59.02 -12.96 8.04
C ALA A 76 -59.37 -11.76 8.98
N ARG A 77 -59.44 -10.48 8.54
CA ARG A 77 -59.37 -9.86 7.18
C ARG A 77 -59.21 -8.31 7.27
N ARG A 78 -58.89 -7.66 6.12
CA ARG A 78 -58.97 -6.18 5.81
C ARG A 78 -57.91 -5.27 6.49
N SER A 79 -57.59 -4.04 6.07
CA SER A 79 -57.67 -3.23 4.80
C SER A 79 -57.43 -1.75 5.19
N ALA A 80 -56.70 -0.83 4.52
CA ALA A 80 -55.78 -0.84 3.38
C ALA A 80 -54.96 0.50 3.35
N LYS A 81 -54.14 0.72 2.30
CA LYS A 81 -53.81 1.97 1.55
C LYS A 81 -54.04 3.36 2.22
N SER A 82 -53.21 4.41 2.04
CA SER A 82 -52.00 4.59 1.20
C SER A 82 -51.40 6.01 1.34
N ALA A 83 -50.22 6.21 0.75
CA ALA A 83 -49.68 7.45 0.16
C ALA A 83 -48.96 8.50 1.05
N SER A 84 -47.81 8.94 0.55
CA SER A 84 -47.13 10.22 0.86
C SER A 84 -47.70 11.32 -0.07
N PRO A 85 -47.52 12.61 0.25
CA PRO A 85 -46.53 13.36 -0.54
C PRO A 85 -45.70 14.40 0.25
N TYR A 86 -44.55 14.75 -0.31
CA TYR A 86 -43.80 15.99 -0.03
C TYR A 86 -44.48 17.21 -0.68
N PRO A 87 -44.23 18.43 -0.16
CA PRO A 87 -44.00 19.59 -1.03
C PRO A 87 -42.68 20.32 -0.71
N SER A 88 -42.28 21.24 -1.58
CA SER A 88 -40.97 21.91 -1.56
C SER A 88 -41.10 23.43 -1.81
N SER A 89 -39.99 24.15 -1.60
CA SER A 89 -39.62 25.45 -2.24
C SER A 89 -40.14 26.78 -1.67
N ALA A 90 -39.18 27.70 -1.44
CA ALA A 90 -39.20 29.16 -1.65
C ALA A 90 -40.21 30.08 -0.90
N ASP A 91 -39.99 31.38 -0.68
CA ASP A 91 -38.81 32.28 -0.52
C ASP A 91 -39.33 33.70 -0.10
N GLU A 92 -38.44 34.66 0.15
CA GLU A 92 -38.63 36.13 0.11
C GLU A 92 -39.42 36.89 1.22
N ARG A 93 -38.66 37.63 2.05
CA ARG A 93 -38.76 39.08 2.35
C ARG A 93 -39.97 39.68 3.12
N ARG A 94 -39.73 40.20 4.35
CA ARG A 94 -39.46 41.64 4.67
C ARG A 94 -39.60 41.97 6.18
N GLY A 95 -38.73 42.84 6.69
CA GLY A 95 -38.81 43.49 8.01
C GLY A 95 -37.47 44.15 8.34
N ALA A 96 -37.44 45.42 8.78
CA ALA A 96 -36.19 46.18 8.88
C ALA A 96 -36.18 47.23 10.00
N THR A 97 -35.05 47.33 10.70
CA THR A 97 -34.50 48.44 11.52
C THR A 97 -33.19 47.92 12.17
N ALA A 98 -32.19 48.70 12.57
CA ALA A 98 -31.71 50.03 12.17
C ALA A 98 -30.24 50.17 12.66
N THR A 99 -29.55 51.27 12.28
CA THR A 99 -28.14 51.63 12.59
C THR A 99 -27.05 50.63 12.10
N SER A 100 -26.03 50.97 11.29
CA SER A 100 -25.22 52.18 11.01
C SER A 100 -23.98 52.33 11.91
N MET A 101 -22.81 52.01 11.35
CA MET A 101 -21.67 52.94 11.25
C MET A 101 -20.64 52.51 10.17
N GLU A 102 -20.15 53.47 9.38
CA GLU A 102 -18.94 53.36 8.52
C GLU A 102 -17.66 53.56 9.38
N ARG A 103 -16.37 53.49 8.96
CA ARG A 103 -15.58 53.92 7.76
C ARG A 103 -14.17 53.22 7.80
N LYS A 104 -13.24 53.21 6.81
CA LYS A 104 -13.24 53.41 5.33
C LYS A 104 -11.84 53.15 4.66
N ARG A 105 -11.24 51.94 4.78
CA ARG A 105 -10.07 51.40 3.98
C ARG A 105 -8.65 52.00 4.20
N LYS A 106 -7.60 51.16 4.03
CA LYS A 106 -6.59 51.28 2.94
C LYS A 106 -5.59 50.10 2.89
N ALA A 107 -4.89 49.97 1.75
CA ALA A 107 -3.72 49.09 1.54
C ALA A 107 -2.75 49.77 0.55
N VAL A 108 -1.44 49.56 0.72
CA VAL A 108 -0.35 49.95 -0.23
C VAL A 108 0.78 48.91 -0.12
N SER A 109 1.59 48.76 -1.18
CA SER A 109 2.73 47.84 -1.32
C SER A 109 4.07 48.56 -1.17
N SER A 110 5.13 47.88 -0.70
CA SER A 110 6.44 47.76 -1.40
C SER A 110 7.56 47.14 -0.54
N THR A 111 8.60 46.63 -1.21
CA THR A 111 9.95 46.33 -0.67
C THR A 111 10.96 47.28 -1.31
N PRO A 112 12.12 47.56 -0.68
CA PRO A 112 13.37 46.92 -1.14
C PRO A 112 14.38 46.60 0.00
N ARG A 113 15.63 46.26 -0.37
CA ARG A 113 16.76 45.90 0.52
C ARG A 113 17.50 47.13 1.07
N ASP A 114 18.16 46.99 2.23
CA ASP A 114 19.64 46.97 2.32
C ASP A 114 20.12 46.64 3.75
N SER A 115 21.43 46.42 3.92
CA SER A 115 22.08 46.01 5.18
C SER A 115 23.04 47.08 5.73
N PRO A 116 23.22 47.12 7.06
CA PRO A 116 24.55 47.23 7.66
C PRO A 116 24.80 46.13 8.70
N ALA A 117 25.97 46.14 9.37
CA ALA A 117 26.47 45.04 10.19
C ALA A 117 27.00 45.49 11.58
N PHE A 118 27.29 44.47 12.41
CA PHE A 118 27.88 44.49 13.75
C PHE A 118 26.99 44.94 14.93
N GLY A 119 27.01 44.09 15.97
CA GLY A 119 26.33 44.23 17.25
C GLY A 119 26.41 42.90 17.99
N ASP A 120 27.40 42.74 18.84
CA ASP A 120 27.58 41.55 19.69
C ASP A 120 26.82 41.78 21.00
N SER A 121 25.87 40.89 21.32
CA SER A 121 25.16 40.84 22.59
C SER A 121 24.58 39.45 22.79
N SER A 122 24.90 38.82 23.91
CA SER A 122 24.27 37.59 24.37
C SER A 122 22.94 37.88 25.05
N ASP A 123 21.87 37.20 24.62
CA ASP A 123 20.69 36.92 25.43
C ASP A 123 20.20 35.50 25.07
N ASP A 124 19.73 34.75 26.07
CA ASP A 124 19.18 33.40 25.90
C ASP A 124 17.66 33.50 25.62
N ASP A 125 17.21 33.01 24.47
CA ASP A 125 15.79 32.84 24.12
C ASP A 125 15.55 31.43 23.54
N ASP A 126 14.46 30.77 23.94
CA ASP A 126 14.18 29.36 23.60
C ASP A 126 13.83 29.16 22.11
N GLU A 127 14.67 28.41 21.38
CA GLU A 127 14.48 28.15 19.94
C GLU A 127 13.52 26.96 19.69
N ASP A 128 12.24 27.27 19.46
CA ASP A 128 11.17 26.32 19.12
C ASP A 128 11.32 25.82 17.65
N GLY A 129 12.28 24.91 17.45
CA GLY A 129 12.85 24.58 16.14
C GLY A 129 12.00 23.67 15.21
N ASP A 130 11.87 24.09 13.94
CA ASP A 130 11.27 23.30 12.85
C ASP A 130 11.99 21.93 12.67
N PRO A 131 11.28 20.79 12.84
CA PRO A 131 11.89 19.46 12.82
C PRO A 131 12.40 19.00 11.43
N PHE A 132 12.15 19.75 10.34
CA PHE A 132 12.62 19.39 9.00
C PHE A 132 13.85 20.17 8.53
N SER A 133 14.27 21.22 9.24
CA SER A 133 15.40 22.08 8.83
C SER A 133 16.75 21.67 9.45
N ASN A 134 17.24 20.46 9.12
CA ASN A 134 18.67 20.18 8.88
C ASN A 134 18.94 18.70 8.54
N ARG A 135 19.63 18.44 7.42
CA ARG A 135 20.17 17.11 7.11
C ARG A 135 21.43 16.82 7.95
N ASN A 136 21.63 15.55 8.29
CA ASN A 136 22.88 14.96 8.79
C ASN A 136 23.37 15.35 10.21
N LYS A 137 22.48 15.73 11.14
CA LYS A 137 22.73 15.51 12.59
C LYS A 137 22.01 14.23 13.05
N ARG A 138 22.73 13.34 13.75
CA ARG A 138 22.18 12.07 14.27
C ARG A 138 21.15 12.35 15.37
N ILE A 139 19.86 12.29 15.03
CA ILE A 139 18.78 12.20 16.02
C ILE A 139 19.05 10.97 16.91
N ARG A 140 19.04 11.15 18.24
CA ARG A 140 19.09 10.05 19.21
C ARG A 140 17.76 9.29 19.22
N ARG A 141 17.51 8.47 18.19
CA ARG A 141 16.45 7.44 18.22
C ARG A 141 16.74 6.51 19.40
N SER A 142 15.88 6.56 20.42
CA SER A 142 15.94 5.69 21.62
C SER A 142 15.16 4.38 21.45
N THR A 143 14.75 4.03 20.23
CA THR A 143 14.29 2.69 19.89
C THR A 143 15.45 1.71 20.00
N SER A 144 15.27 0.65 20.80
CA SER A 144 16.26 -0.43 20.94
C SER A 144 16.44 -1.14 19.60
N VAL A 145 17.65 -1.08 19.03
CA VAL A 145 17.97 -1.75 17.76
C VAL A 145 17.84 -3.27 17.93
N ASP A 146 17.02 -3.90 17.08
CA ASP A 146 16.83 -5.35 17.10
C ASP A 146 18.07 -6.08 16.55
N VAL A 147 18.97 -6.44 17.45
CA VAL A 147 20.19 -7.22 17.14
C VAL A 147 19.91 -8.66 16.67
N ASN A 148 18.66 -9.15 16.73
CA ASN A 148 18.27 -10.45 16.16
C ASN A 148 17.90 -10.33 14.68
N ARG A 149 17.48 -9.15 14.20
CA ARG A 149 17.16 -8.90 12.79
C ARG A 149 18.36 -9.22 11.89
N ARG A 150 18.13 -10.10 10.90
CA ARG A 150 19.11 -10.45 9.86
C ARG A 150 18.57 -10.00 8.50
N LEU A 151 19.26 -9.07 7.84
CA LEU A 151 18.80 -8.49 6.58
C LEU A 151 19.22 -9.27 5.33
N ARG A 152 20.37 -9.97 5.33
CA ARG A 152 20.90 -10.62 4.12
C ARG A 152 20.06 -11.81 3.63
N HIS A 153 19.44 -11.69 2.46
CA HIS A 153 18.70 -12.77 1.80
C HIS A 153 19.65 -13.84 1.24
N LYS A 154 19.69 -15.02 1.87
CA LYS A 154 20.65 -16.10 1.52
C LYS A 154 20.66 -16.49 0.04
N LYS A 155 19.50 -16.51 -0.64
CA LYS A 155 19.39 -16.88 -2.06
C LYS A 155 19.83 -15.77 -3.03
N ALA A 156 19.90 -14.52 -2.58
CA ALA A 156 20.31 -13.37 -3.40
C ALA A 156 21.84 -13.29 -3.61
N PHE A 157 22.61 -14.02 -2.80
CA PHE A 157 24.07 -14.04 -2.84
C PHE A 157 24.65 -15.44 -3.08
N SER A 158 23.83 -16.43 -3.43
CA SER A 158 24.31 -17.75 -3.89
C SER A 158 25.15 -17.62 -5.16
N ASP A 159 26.07 -18.56 -5.40
CA ASP A 159 26.98 -18.48 -6.56
C ASP A 159 26.31 -18.68 -7.92
N GLU A 160 25.11 -19.27 -7.95
CA GLU A 160 24.22 -19.26 -9.12
C GLU A 160 23.64 -17.85 -9.35
N GLU A 161 23.79 -17.31 -10.56
CA GLU A 161 23.00 -16.16 -11.02
C GLU A 161 21.51 -16.54 -11.07
N ARG A 162 20.64 -15.67 -10.56
CA ARG A 162 19.20 -15.94 -10.52
C ARG A 162 18.40 -14.93 -11.32
N ASP A 163 17.41 -15.43 -12.05
CA ASP A 163 16.30 -14.60 -12.50
C ASP A 163 15.48 -14.15 -11.28
N PRO A 164 15.34 -12.84 -11.00
CA PRO A 164 14.59 -12.35 -9.84
C PRO A 164 13.07 -12.55 -9.98
N HIS A 165 12.54 -12.82 -11.18
CA HIS A 165 11.11 -12.92 -11.48
C HIS A 165 10.30 -11.68 -10.99
N VAL A 166 10.87 -10.48 -11.15
CA VAL A 166 10.16 -9.21 -10.97
C VAL A 166 9.39 -8.83 -12.23
N ILE A 167 8.38 -8.00 -12.08
CA ILE A 167 7.87 -7.15 -13.16
C ILE A 167 8.92 -6.06 -13.43
N HIS A 168 9.43 -5.94 -14.64
CA HIS A 168 10.44 -4.93 -14.96
C HIS A 168 9.80 -3.55 -15.21
N ALA A 169 10.54 -2.48 -14.96
CA ALA A 169 10.11 -1.12 -15.30
C ALA A 169 9.71 -0.98 -16.78
N ALA A 170 10.47 -1.59 -17.71
CA ALA A 170 10.14 -1.62 -19.13
C ALA A 170 8.79 -2.30 -19.45
N ASP A 171 8.32 -3.23 -18.60
CA ASP A 171 7.04 -3.91 -18.78
C ASP A 171 5.84 -3.00 -18.40
N ILE A 172 6.10 -1.90 -17.66
CA ILE A 172 5.10 -0.93 -17.17
C ILE A 172 5.21 0.43 -17.88
N ALA A 173 6.43 0.86 -18.21
CA ALA A 173 6.77 2.12 -18.84
C ALA A 173 7.84 1.90 -19.93
N SER A 174 7.37 1.87 -21.17
CA SER A 174 8.14 1.64 -22.41
C SER A 174 7.48 2.34 -23.60
N VAL A 175 8.19 2.43 -24.73
CA VAL A 175 7.65 2.91 -26.02
C VAL A 175 6.42 2.09 -26.42
N ALA A 176 6.44 0.78 -26.20
CA ALA A 176 5.29 -0.11 -26.43
C ALA A 176 4.04 0.26 -25.61
N THR A 177 4.21 0.82 -24.40
CA THR A 177 3.10 1.34 -23.57
C THR A 177 2.69 2.78 -23.91
N ASN A 178 3.17 3.31 -25.05
CA ASN A 178 2.99 4.70 -25.48
C ASN A 178 3.58 5.71 -24.48
N CYS A 179 4.77 5.43 -23.93
CA CYS A 179 5.59 6.40 -23.20
C CYS A 179 6.69 6.93 -24.14
N PRO A 180 6.80 8.25 -24.37
CA PRO A 180 7.80 8.79 -25.29
C PRO A 180 9.23 8.64 -24.75
N PRO A 181 10.22 8.37 -25.62
CA PRO A 181 11.65 8.48 -25.30
C PRO A 181 12.01 9.81 -24.65
N ILE A 182 12.87 9.77 -23.63
CA ILE A 182 13.48 11.00 -23.13
C ILE A 182 14.39 11.61 -24.19
N LEU A 183 14.59 12.93 -24.12
CA LEU A 183 15.54 13.70 -24.94
C LEU A 183 15.30 13.69 -26.47
N GLY A 184 14.30 12.93 -26.96
CA GLY A 184 14.07 12.71 -28.39
C GLY A 184 14.90 11.57 -29.00
N ALA A 185 15.43 10.67 -28.19
CA ALA A 185 16.20 9.50 -28.64
C ALA A 185 15.37 8.53 -29.50
N ALA A 186 16.03 7.70 -30.31
CA ALA A 186 15.35 6.69 -31.11
C ALA A 186 14.79 5.54 -30.24
N ALA A 187 13.79 4.81 -30.75
CA ALA A 187 13.07 3.79 -29.99
C ALA A 187 13.92 2.53 -29.67
N ASP A 188 14.98 2.29 -30.43
CA ASP A 188 16.02 1.29 -30.19
C ASP A 188 17.11 1.79 -29.22
N GLU A 189 17.28 3.10 -29.08
CA GLU A 189 18.28 3.71 -28.20
C GLU A 189 17.84 3.79 -26.72
N VAL A 190 16.55 3.64 -26.39
CA VAL A 190 16.08 3.82 -25.00
C VAL A 190 16.39 2.66 -24.05
N ALA A 191 16.63 1.45 -24.55
CA ALA A 191 16.79 0.26 -23.69
C ALA A 191 18.09 0.29 -22.86
N VAL A 192 17.98 0.03 -21.54
CA VAL A 192 19.10 -0.10 -20.60
C VAL A 192 18.80 -1.14 -19.51
N GLU A 193 19.84 -1.58 -18.81
CA GLU A 193 19.75 -2.53 -17.70
C GLU A 193 20.39 -1.98 -16.42
N LEU A 194 19.80 -2.27 -15.26
CA LEU A 194 20.25 -1.80 -13.96
C LEU A 194 20.59 -2.95 -13.01
N GLN A 195 21.83 -2.99 -12.52
CA GLN A 195 22.24 -3.93 -11.48
C GLN A 195 21.76 -3.47 -10.10
N TYR A 196 21.09 -4.36 -9.39
CA TYR A 196 20.72 -4.24 -7.98
C TYR A 196 21.77 -4.93 -7.07
N PRO A 197 21.78 -4.70 -5.75
CA PRO A 197 22.84 -5.16 -4.84
C PRO A 197 22.75 -6.67 -4.49
N SER A 198 22.55 -7.52 -5.49
CA SER A 198 22.45 -8.98 -5.40
C SER A 198 23.07 -9.66 -6.63
N ARG A 199 23.26 -10.98 -6.59
CA ARG A 199 23.61 -11.82 -7.76
C ARG A 199 22.41 -12.17 -8.64
N CYS A 200 21.31 -11.41 -8.55
CA CYS A 200 20.22 -11.50 -9.52
C CYS A 200 20.58 -10.78 -10.82
N LYS A 201 19.94 -11.22 -11.90
CA LYS A 201 19.98 -10.54 -13.20
C LYS A 201 19.52 -9.08 -13.07
N PRO A 202 20.08 -8.15 -13.87
CA PRO A 202 19.62 -6.77 -13.93
C PRO A 202 18.13 -6.60 -14.21
N GLU A 203 17.55 -5.47 -13.78
CA GLU A 203 16.23 -5.06 -14.22
C GLU A 203 16.31 -4.33 -15.57
N ARG A 204 15.41 -4.65 -16.50
CA ARG A 204 15.23 -3.92 -17.76
C ARG A 204 14.47 -2.61 -17.55
N TYR A 205 15.02 -1.54 -18.10
CA TYR A 205 14.39 -0.22 -18.20
C TYR A 205 14.37 0.23 -19.66
N GLU A 206 13.38 1.05 -20.01
CA GLU A 206 13.48 1.94 -21.16
C GLU A 206 13.55 3.37 -20.64
N LEU A 207 14.43 4.18 -21.23
CA LEU A 207 14.59 5.59 -20.93
C LEU A 207 13.49 6.41 -21.61
N VAL A 208 12.27 6.23 -21.07
CA VAL A 208 11.05 6.93 -21.44
C VAL A 208 10.52 7.74 -20.25
N TRP A 209 9.66 8.73 -20.53
CA TRP A 209 8.97 9.48 -19.48
C TRP A 209 7.52 9.76 -19.86
N LYS A 210 6.60 9.59 -18.91
CA LYS A 210 5.19 9.96 -19.06
C LYS A 210 4.62 10.30 -17.68
N LYS A 211 3.71 11.27 -17.62
CA LYS A 211 2.93 11.52 -16.40
C LYS A 211 2.16 10.25 -16.01
N ASP A 212 2.04 9.99 -14.71
CA ASP A 212 1.30 8.85 -14.14
C ASP A 212 1.88 7.48 -14.55
N LYS A 213 3.20 7.43 -14.78
CA LYS A 213 4.02 6.25 -15.08
C LYS A 213 5.38 6.34 -14.38
N ILE A 214 6.09 5.21 -14.31
CA ILE A 214 7.44 5.12 -13.77
C ILE A 214 8.37 6.07 -14.55
N ASP A 215 9.01 7.00 -13.84
CA ASP A 215 10.10 7.81 -14.35
C ASP A 215 11.40 6.99 -14.26
N ALA A 216 11.80 6.39 -15.38
CA ALA A 216 12.93 5.46 -15.43
C ALA A 216 14.24 6.10 -14.95
N VAL A 217 14.49 7.37 -15.29
CA VAL A 217 15.72 8.08 -14.90
C VAL A 217 15.72 8.34 -13.38
N LYS A 218 14.59 8.79 -12.84
CA LYS A 218 14.43 9.02 -11.40
C LYS A 218 14.55 7.71 -10.60
N ASP A 219 13.93 6.62 -11.06
CA ASP A 219 14.01 5.29 -10.41
C ASP A 219 15.47 4.80 -10.40
N ILE A 220 16.15 4.80 -11.56
CA ILE A 220 17.58 4.44 -11.68
C ILE A 220 18.46 5.27 -10.72
N LEU A 221 18.36 6.60 -10.75
CA LEU A 221 19.18 7.47 -9.88
C LEU A 221 18.90 7.26 -8.38
N THR A 222 17.67 6.87 -8.04
CA THR A 222 17.25 6.59 -6.66
C THR A 222 17.77 5.22 -6.19
N VAL A 223 17.75 4.18 -7.04
CA VAL A 223 18.43 2.89 -6.76
C VAL A 223 19.93 3.11 -6.53
N VAL A 224 20.62 3.83 -7.42
CA VAL A 224 22.07 4.11 -7.31
C VAL A 224 22.40 4.81 -5.99
N ARG A 225 21.56 5.76 -5.55
CA ARG A 225 21.67 6.40 -4.22
C ARG A 225 21.56 5.38 -3.10
N HIS A 226 20.46 4.62 -3.02
CA HIS A 226 20.23 3.68 -1.92
C HIS A 226 21.28 2.55 -1.84
N VAL A 227 21.77 2.08 -3.00
CA VAL A 227 22.87 1.10 -3.04
C VAL A 227 24.11 1.67 -2.35
N ALA A 228 24.50 2.90 -2.68
CA ALA A 228 25.65 3.55 -2.08
C ALA A 228 25.44 3.89 -0.59
N ASP A 229 24.26 4.42 -0.23
CA ASP A 229 23.95 4.85 1.14
C ASP A 229 23.77 3.68 2.13
N THR A 230 23.39 2.47 1.66
CA THR A 230 23.01 1.34 2.54
C THR A 230 23.93 0.11 2.45
N TYR A 231 24.50 -0.19 1.27
CA TYR A 231 25.22 -1.45 1.01
C TYR A 231 26.75 -1.28 0.91
N LEU A 232 27.23 -0.05 0.80
CA LEU A 232 28.64 0.29 0.62
C LEU A 232 29.19 1.05 1.84
N THR A 233 30.48 0.90 2.13
CA THR A 233 31.17 1.79 3.06
C THR A 233 31.43 3.17 2.43
N GLU A 234 31.70 4.19 3.25
CA GLU A 234 32.04 5.55 2.77
C GLU A 234 33.19 5.61 1.75
N GLN A 235 34.09 4.63 1.75
CA GLN A 235 35.18 4.54 0.76
C GLN A 235 34.69 3.92 -0.56
N GLU A 236 33.90 2.85 -0.48
CA GLU A 236 33.30 2.17 -1.64
C GLU A 236 32.23 3.03 -2.34
N ALA A 237 31.50 3.85 -1.58
CA ALA A 237 30.41 4.71 -2.06
C ALA A 237 30.87 5.93 -2.90
N LYS A 238 32.13 6.39 -2.74
CA LYS A 238 32.66 7.57 -3.45
C LYS A 238 32.43 7.55 -4.97
N PRO A 239 32.84 6.52 -5.73
CA PRO A 239 32.57 6.47 -7.17
C PRO A 239 31.07 6.39 -7.52
N PHE A 240 30.18 6.05 -6.58
CA PHE A 240 28.74 5.92 -6.82
C PHE A 240 27.99 7.25 -6.65
N ILE A 241 28.29 8.03 -5.61
CA ILE A 241 27.49 9.22 -5.22
C ILE A 241 28.27 10.53 -4.95
N ASP A 242 29.60 10.55 -5.00
CA ASP A 242 30.37 11.79 -4.73
C ASP A 242 30.11 12.94 -5.74
N HIS A 243 30.33 14.17 -5.28
CA HIS A 243 29.79 15.43 -5.80
C HIS A 243 30.28 15.82 -7.20
N HIS A 244 31.47 15.38 -7.62
CA HIS A 244 32.13 15.86 -8.82
C HIS A 244 32.15 14.87 -9.99
N THR A 245 32.45 13.59 -9.73
CA THR A 245 32.80 12.61 -10.78
C THR A 245 32.10 11.26 -10.66
N SER A 246 31.18 11.08 -9.71
CA SER A 246 30.50 9.79 -9.48
C SER A 246 29.59 9.35 -10.62
N PHE A 247 29.27 8.05 -10.68
CA PHE A 247 28.36 7.48 -11.68
C PHE A 247 27.00 8.17 -11.66
N ARG A 248 26.42 8.41 -10.47
CA ARG A 248 25.17 9.17 -10.32
C ARG A 248 25.31 10.58 -10.91
N ARG A 249 26.40 11.28 -10.60
CA ARG A 249 26.62 12.66 -11.10
C ARG A 249 26.86 12.72 -12.60
N GLN A 250 27.51 11.71 -13.18
CA GLN A 250 27.67 11.56 -14.62
C GLN A 250 26.31 11.34 -15.31
N MET A 251 25.47 10.44 -14.77
CA MET A 251 24.11 10.21 -15.25
C MET A 251 23.23 11.46 -15.17
N GLU A 252 23.22 12.18 -14.04
CA GLU A 252 22.52 13.47 -13.88
C GLU A 252 22.96 14.51 -14.92
N ARG A 253 24.28 14.63 -15.18
CA ARG A 253 24.81 15.57 -16.16
C ARG A 253 24.39 15.18 -17.58
N ALA A 254 24.44 13.89 -17.90
CA ALA A 254 24.10 13.37 -19.22
C ALA A 254 22.65 13.68 -19.64
N ILE A 255 21.68 13.45 -18.74
CA ILE A 255 20.25 13.74 -19.00
C ILE A 255 19.84 15.21 -18.81
N SER A 256 20.74 16.07 -18.30
CA SER A 256 20.43 17.49 -18.15
C SER A 256 20.24 18.21 -19.49
N GLU A 257 19.36 19.22 -19.50
CA GLU A 257 18.90 19.91 -20.72
C GLU A 257 20.02 20.48 -21.60
N LYS A 258 21.19 20.77 -21.01
CA LYS A 258 22.38 21.33 -21.66
C LYS A 258 23.20 20.31 -22.45
N TYR A 259 23.19 19.05 -22.04
CA TYR A 259 24.06 18.01 -22.62
C TYR A 259 23.28 16.98 -23.43
N ARG A 260 22.16 16.47 -22.89
CA ARG A 260 21.26 15.51 -23.56
C ARG A 260 21.95 14.28 -24.18
N ASP A 261 23.00 13.78 -23.52
CA ASP A 261 23.89 12.74 -24.04
C ASP A 261 23.47 11.34 -23.56
N MET A 262 22.72 10.63 -24.39
CA MET A 262 22.26 9.26 -24.09
C MET A 262 23.43 8.26 -23.93
N THR A 263 24.49 8.42 -24.74
CA THR A 263 25.65 7.51 -24.74
C THR A 263 26.48 7.68 -23.46
N ALA A 264 26.64 8.91 -22.97
CA ALA A 264 27.26 9.17 -21.67
C ALA A 264 26.43 8.61 -20.50
N PHE A 265 25.09 8.71 -20.55
CA PHE A 265 24.23 8.08 -19.54
C PHE A 265 24.43 6.57 -19.50
N LYS A 266 24.34 5.89 -20.66
CA LYS A 266 24.58 4.45 -20.76
C LYS A 266 25.97 4.08 -20.26
N THR A 267 27.02 4.80 -20.68
CA THR A 267 28.41 4.54 -20.26
C THR A 267 28.61 4.66 -18.74
N ALA A 268 27.96 5.65 -18.11
CA ALA A 268 28.00 5.83 -16.66
C ALA A 268 27.24 4.72 -15.90
N LEU A 269 26.06 4.34 -16.39
CA LEU A 269 25.26 3.22 -15.86
C LEU A 269 26.00 1.88 -16.00
N ASP A 270 26.66 1.66 -17.14
CA ASP A 270 27.44 0.46 -17.40
C ASP A 270 28.68 0.37 -16.50
N SER A 271 29.28 1.53 -16.17
CA SER A 271 30.38 1.63 -15.21
C SER A 271 29.92 1.32 -13.77
N TYR A 272 28.77 1.86 -13.36
CA TYR A 272 28.09 1.46 -12.12
C TYR A 272 27.80 -0.05 -12.07
N ASN A 273 27.21 -0.62 -13.13
CA ASN A 273 26.85 -2.04 -13.23
C ASN A 273 28.08 -2.96 -13.13
N LYS A 274 29.24 -2.54 -13.66
CA LYS A 274 30.51 -3.27 -13.56
C LYS A 274 31.10 -3.17 -12.15
N SER A 275 31.15 -1.96 -11.57
CA SER A 275 31.65 -1.73 -10.22
C SER A 275 30.85 -2.44 -9.14
N LEU A 276 29.51 -2.40 -9.22
CA LEU A 276 28.64 -3.09 -8.25
C LEU A 276 28.81 -4.61 -8.32
N ARG A 277 28.87 -5.20 -9.53
CA ARG A 277 29.14 -6.64 -9.69
C ARG A 277 30.48 -7.06 -9.09
N ALA A 278 31.53 -6.23 -9.18
CA ALA A 278 32.81 -6.49 -8.52
C ALA A 278 32.71 -6.45 -6.97
N LEU A 279 31.93 -5.52 -6.41
CA LEU A 279 31.70 -5.41 -4.95
C LEU A 279 30.80 -6.53 -4.40
N ILE A 280 29.92 -7.10 -5.24
CA ILE A 280 29.15 -8.30 -4.94
C ILE A 280 30.03 -9.55 -5.02
N ALA A 281 30.84 -9.69 -6.09
CA ALA A 281 31.70 -10.87 -6.32
C ALA A 281 32.84 -10.99 -5.28
N SER A 282 33.39 -9.86 -4.82
CA SER A 282 34.33 -9.79 -3.68
C SER A 282 33.64 -9.94 -2.31
N GLY A 283 32.33 -10.21 -2.30
CA GLY A 283 31.54 -10.40 -1.08
C GLY A 283 31.49 -9.17 -0.17
N SER A 284 31.80 -7.96 -0.65
CA SER A 284 31.78 -6.75 0.18
C SER A 284 30.34 -6.32 0.50
N VAL A 285 29.47 -6.25 -0.52
CA VAL A 285 28.03 -5.95 -0.38
C VAL A 285 27.34 -6.84 0.68
N PRO A 286 27.39 -8.19 0.62
CA PRO A 286 26.77 -9.01 1.67
C PRO A 286 27.43 -8.84 3.04
N ARG A 287 28.76 -8.67 3.13
CA ARG A 287 29.46 -8.42 4.40
C ARG A 287 29.12 -7.07 5.02
N ASN A 288 28.74 -6.07 4.23
CA ASN A 288 28.24 -4.78 4.73
C ASN A 288 26.79 -4.92 5.21
N LEU A 289 25.93 -5.60 4.44
CA LEU A 289 24.54 -5.88 4.80
C LEU A 289 24.40 -6.74 6.07
N ASP A 290 25.36 -7.64 6.34
CA ASP A 290 25.40 -8.42 7.60
C ASP A 290 25.74 -7.59 8.85
N LYS A 291 26.26 -6.36 8.71
CA LYS A 291 26.60 -5.46 9.83
C LYS A 291 25.43 -4.57 10.28
N ILE A 292 24.37 -4.47 9.48
CA ILE A 292 23.22 -3.62 9.77
C ILE A 292 21.98 -4.44 10.17
N HIS A 293 21.21 -3.89 11.11
CA HIS A 293 20.07 -4.54 11.75
C HIS A 293 18.73 -3.87 11.46
N HIS A 294 18.72 -2.76 10.73
CA HIS A 294 17.52 -2.08 10.24
C HIS A 294 17.79 -1.52 8.85
N LEU A 295 16.74 -1.32 8.07
CA LEU A 295 16.82 -0.54 6.83
C LEU A 295 16.53 0.94 7.12
N PRO A 296 17.08 1.87 6.32
CA PRO A 296 16.57 3.25 6.26
C PRO A 296 15.09 3.24 5.83
N SER A 297 14.23 3.98 6.54
CA SER A 297 12.79 4.01 6.24
C SER A 297 12.48 4.61 4.84
N ASP A 298 13.37 5.40 4.26
CA ASP A 298 13.22 5.86 2.87
C ASP A 298 13.57 4.78 1.83
N LEU A 299 14.47 3.83 2.15
CA LEU A 299 14.67 2.62 1.35
C LEU A 299 13.48 1.64 1.51
N VAL A 300 12.93 1.51 2.71
CA VAL A 300 11.71 0.71 2.95
C VAL A 300 10.57 1.22 2.09
N ALA A 301 10.28 2.53 2.15
CA ALA A 301 9.29 3.17 1.31
C ALA A 301 9.58 2.92 -0.17
N PHE A 302 10.79 3.21 -0.65
CA PHE A 302 11.14 3.06 -2.06
C PHE A 302 10.99 1.62 -2.60
N ILE A 303 11.31 0.59 -1.81
CA ILE A 303 11.09 -0.81 -2.19
C ILE A 303 9.59 -1.13 -2.32
N LEU A 304 8.75 -0.56 -1.44
CA LEU A 304 7.30 -0.76 -1.45
C LEU A 304 6.62 0.07 -2.56
N ASP A 305 7.05 1.30 -2.80
CA ASP A 305 6.66 2.12 -3.96
C ASP A 305 6.95 1.37 -5.26
N GLN A 306 8.16 0.81 -5.42
CA GLN A 306 8.52 0.01 -6.59
C GLN A 306 7.57 -1.17 -6.82
N VAL A 307 7.16 -1.85 -5.74
CA VAL A 307 6.22 -2.97 -5.74
C VAL A 307 4.79 -2.52 -6.11
N TYR A 308 4.33 -1.41 -5.55
CA TYR A 308 3.00 -0.83 -5.75
C TYR A 308 2.82 -0.33 -7.19
N ASP A 309 3.79 0.43 -7.70
CA ASP A 309 3.83 0.95 -9.08
C ASP A 309 3.73 -0.14 -10.15
N ARG A 310 4.24 -1.34 -9.83
CA ARG A 310 4.30 -2.49 -10.74
C ARG A 310 3.09 -3.42 -10.61
N THR A 311 2.30 -3.33 -9.54
CA THR A 311 1.18 -4.28 -9.26
C THR A 311 -0.18 -3.63 -9.03
N VAL A 312 -0.26 -2.60 -8.21
CA VAL A 312 -1.52 -1.94 -7.78
C VAL A 312 -1.80 -0.69 -8.59
N ALA A 313 -0.83 0.23 -8.75
CA ALA A 313 -1.02 1.48 -9.49
C ALA A 313 -1.58 1.29 -10.92
N PRO A 314 -1.16 0.29 -11.73
CA PRO A 314 -1.71 0.04 -13.06
C PRO A 314 -3.17 -0.46 -13.07
N LYS A 315 -3.76 -0.69 -11.89
CA LYS A 315 -5.09 -1.29 -11.67
C LYS A 315 -5.89 -0.55 -10.57
N VAL A 316 -5.45 0.63 -10.15
CA VAL A 316 -6.03 1.38 -9.01
C VAL A 316 -7.52 1.69 -9.19
N GLU A 317 -7.99 1.82 -10.43
CA GLU A 317 -9.41 1.97 -10.78
C GLU A 317 -10.30 0.80 -10.30
N LEU A 318 -9.74 -0.40 -10.08
CA LEU A 318 -10.46 -1.54 -9.52
C LEU A 318 -10.76 -1.38 -8.02
N LEU A 319 -10.01 -0.52 -7.33
CA LEU A 319 -10.27 -0.17 -5.93
C LEU A 319 -11.39 0.86 -5.83
N ALA A 320 -11.50 1.82 -6.75
CA ALA A 320 -12.42 2.98 -6.66
C ALA A 320 -13.95 2.68 -6.63
N LYS A 321 -14.38 1.42 -6.63
CA LYS A 321 -15.80 1.01 -6.71
C LYS A 321 -16.41 0.79 -5.31
N TYR A 322 -16.77 1.87 -4.63
CA TYR A 322 -17.39 1.80 -3.29
C TYR A 322 -18.86 2.21 -3.23
N GLU A 323 -19.61 1.46 -2.42
CA GLU A 323 -20.96 1.82 -1.98
C GLU A 323 -20.87 2.72 -0.75
N MET A 324 -21.50 3.88 -0.84
CA MET A 324 -21.50 4.90 0.20
C MET A 324 -22.24 4.40 1.45
N GLY A 325 -21.53 4.29 2.58
CA GLY A 325 -22.07 3.77 3.85
C GLY A 325 -21.78 2.30 4.13
N SER A 326 -20.95 1.63 3.32
CA SER A 326 -20.43 0.29 3.61
C SER A 326 -19.12 0.33 4.43
N ASP A 327 -18.79 -0.77 5.13
CA ASP A 327 -17.50 -0.95 5.83
C ASP A 327 -16.28 -0.86 4.89
N ASN A 328 -16.49 -1.03 3.58
CA ASN A 328 -15.46 -1.36 2.59
C ASN A 328 -14.61 -0.17 2.10
N VAL A 329 -14.91 1.07 2.52
CA VAL A 329 -14.29 2.29 1.94
C VAL A 329 -12.77 2.28 2.11
N TYR A 330 -12.06 2.30 0.99
CA TYR A 330 -10.59 2.28 0.97
C TYR A 330 -9.97 3.58 1.48
N GLY A 331 -8.95 3.42 2.32
CA GLY A 331 -8.06 4.49 2.73
C GLY A 331 -6.71 3.89 3.11
N GLU A 332 -5.63 4.40 2.54
CA GLU A 332 -4.27 3.89 2.77
C GLU A 332 -3.59 4.69 3.88
N LEU A 333 -2.93 3.99 4.79
CA LEU A 333 -1.91 4.60 5.63
C LEU A 333 -0.62 4.70 4.80
N LEU A 334 0.05 5.85 4.88
CA LEU A 334 1.26 6.12 4.11
C LEU A 334 2.51 5.73 4.92
N HIS A 335 3.61 5.43 4.22
CA HIS A 335 4.83 4.85 4.83
C HIS A 335 5.32 5.55 6.13
N PRO A 336 5.34 6.90 6.25
CA PRO A 336 5.75 7.58 7.48
C PRO A 336 4.86 7.25 8.70
N PHE A 337 3.55 7.07 8.49
CA PHE A 337 2.62 6.73 9.56
C PHE A 337 2.80 5.27 10.00
N ILE A 338 2.98 4.36 9.03
CA ILE A 338 3.22 2.95 9.32
C ILE A 338 4.53 2.77 10.10
N THR A 339 5.62 3.44 9.68
CA THR A 339 6.88 3.48 10.45
C THR A 339 6.62 4.00 11.87
N LYS A 340 5.84 5.08 12.05
CA LYS A 340 5.54 5.64 13.37
C LYS A 340 4.78 4.65 14.27
N ILE A 341 3.77 3.97 13.73
CA ILE A 341 2.99 2.94 14.43
C ILE A 341 3.91 1.79 14.88
N LEU A 342 4.80 1.32 14.01
CA LEU A 342 5.75 0.24 14.31
C LEU A 342 6.81 0.65 15.36
N GLU A 343 7.25 1.91 15.36
CA GLU A 343 8.07 2.49 16.44
C GLU A 343 7.31 2.50 17.78
N GLN A 344 6.11 3.09 17.84
CA GLN A 344 5.34 3.27 19.08
C GLN A 344 4.90 1.95 19.73
N THR A 345 4.67 0.92 18.90
CA THR A 345 4.33 -0.43 19.34
C THR A 345 5.55 -1.24 19.80
N ASN A 346 6.76 -0.70 19.66
CA ASN A 346 8.04 -1.34 19.99
C ASN A 346 8.17 -2.72 19.30
N MET A 347 7.89 -2.77 18.00
CA MET A 347 7.92 -4.01 17.22
C MET A 347 9.34 -4.48 16.91
N THR A 348 9.54 -5.80 16.93
CA THR A 348 10.82 -6.51 16.74
C THR A 348 10.58 -7.76 15.86
N SER A 349 11.64 -8.36 15.32
CA SER A 349 11.55 -9.40 14.28
C SER A 349 11.02 -10.76 14.76
N ASP A 350 10.96 -10.98 16.07
CA ASP A 350 10.36 -12.16 16.73
C ASP A 350 8.83 -12.05 16.90
N LYS A 351 8.30 -10.82 16.91
CA LYS A 351 6.89 -10.50 17.21
C LYS A 351 5.90 -10.79 16.08
N VAL A 352 4.62 -10.70 16.41
CA VAL A 352 3.48 -10.85 15.49
C VAL A 352 2.75 -9.52 15.30
N PHE A 353 2.67 -9.07 14.04
CA PHE A 353 1.83 -7.96 13.58
C PHE A 353 0.61 -8.51 12.83
N ILE A 354 -0.57 -7.92 13.04
CA ILE A 354 -1.80 -8.26 12.31
C ILE A 354 -2.50 -6.99 11.82
N ASP A 355 -3.00 -6.99 10.57
CA ASP A 355 -3.78 -5.92 9.97
C ASP A 355 -5.20 -6.42 9.63
N LEU A 356 -6.22 -5.79 10.21
CA LEU A 356 -7.62 -6.19 10.11
C LEU A 356 -8.39 -5.22 9.21
N GLY A 357 -8.67 -5.66 7.97
CA GLY A 357 -9.11 -4.80 6.86
C GLY A 357 -7.91 -4.34 6.02
N SER A 358 -7.01 -5.28 5.69
CA SER A 358 -5.67 -4.96 5.18
C SER A 358 -5.63 -4.44 3.73
N GLY A 359 -6.76 -4.41 3.01
CA GLY A 359 -6.83 -3.94 1.63
C GLY A 359 -5.88 -4.69 0.70
N VAL A 360 -4.97 -3.96 0.05
CA VAL A 360 -3.91 -4.55 -0.82
C VAL A 360 -2.67 -5.03 -0.05
N GLY A 361 -2.67 -4.93 1.29
CA GLY A 361 -1.62 -5.46 2.17
C GLY A 361 -0.43 -4.53 2.46
N ASN A 362 -0.48 -3.24 2.08
CA ASN A 362 0.65 -2.31 2.19
C ASN A 362 1.30 -2.30 3.59
N VAL A 363 0.50 -2.26 4.66
CA VAL A 363 0.99 -2.23 6.05
C VAL A 363 1.67 -3.56 6.43
N VAL A 364 1.08 -4.68 6.03
CA VAL A 364 1.60 -6.05 6.26
C VAL A 364 2.98 -6.22 5.60
N LEU A 365 3.11 -5.75 4.36
CA LEU A 365 4.38 -5.79 3.62
C LEU A 365 5.42 -4.87 4.26
N GLN A 366 5.05 -3.68 4.71
CA GLN A 366 5.98 -2.78 5.41
C GLN A 366 6.44 -3.34 6.75
N ALA A 367 5.54 -3.85 7.59
CA ALA A 367 5.89 -4.45 8.87
C ALA A 367 6.85 -5.65 8.69
N ALA A 368 6.63 -6.47 7.67
CA ALA A 368 7.55 -7.55 7.30
C ALA A 368 8.90 -7.03 6.78
N LEU A 369 8.95 -5.95 5.99
CA LEU A 369 10.21 -5.42 5.45
C LEU A 369 11.03 -4.65 6.50
N GLU A 370 10.43 -3.64 7.12
CA GLU A 370 11.07 -2.69 8.04
C GLU A 370 11.52 -3.38 9.33
N ILE A 371 10.59 -4.10 9.99
CA ILE A 371 10.87 -4.78 11.26
C ILE A 371 11.42 -6.19 11.04
N GLY A 372 10.94 -6.93 10.04
CA GLY A 372 11.25 -8.36 9.88
C GLY A 372 10.36 -9.30 10.69
N CYS A 373 9.27 -8.79 11.27
CA CYS A 373 8.33 -9.56 12.10
C CYS A 373 7.52 -10.60 11.31
N ARG A 374 6.79 -11.46 12.02
CA ARG A 374 5.68 -12.22 11.41
C ARG A 374 4.52 -11.26 11.20
N SER A 375 3.99 -11.18 9.98
CA SER A 375 3.00 -10.17 9.59
C SER A 375 1.83 -10.80 8.83
N TYR A 376 0.61 -10.52 9.30
CA TYR A 376 -0.63 -11.10 8.80
C TYR A 376 -1.59 -10.00 8.36
N GLY A 377 -2.30 -10.21 7.25
CA GLY A 377 -3.43 -9.37 6.82
C GLY A 377 -4.69 -10.21 6.63
N CYS A 378 -5.85 -9.64 6.98
CA CYS A 378 -7.15 -10.18 6.63
C CYS A 378 -7.96 -9.14 5.85
N GLU A 379 -8.45 -9.53 4.68
CA GLU A 379 -9.29 -8.69 3.81
C GLU A 379 -10.44 -9.52 3.23
N THR A 380 -11.63 -8.93 3.12
CA THR A 380 -12.83 -9.62 2.61
C THR A 380 -13.07 -9.29 1.13
N MET A 381 -12.71 -8.07 0.69
CA MET A 381 -13.00 -7.55 -0.63
C MET A 381 -12.12 -8.19 -1.72
N GLU A 382 -12.76 -8.73 -2.76
CA GLU A 382 -12.08 -9.55 -3.77
C GLU A 382 -11.04 -8.80 -4.62
N HIS A 383 -11.33 -7.58 -5.08
CA HIS A 383 -10.37 -6.80 -5.87
C HIS A 383 -9.12 -6.43 -5.05
N PRO A 384 -9.23 -5.87 -3.82
CA PRO A 384 -8.10 -5.73 -2.90
C PRO A 384 -7.31 -7.03 -2.67
N CYS A 385 -7.98 -8.15 -2.35
CA CYS A 385 -7.30 -9.44 -2.13
C CYS A 385 -6.50 -9.92 -3.35
N ASN A 386 -7.07 -9.82 -4.55
CA ASN A 386 -6.42 -10.25 -5.78
C ASN A 386 -5.22 -9.36 -6.13
N LEU A 387 -5.28 -8.06 -5.78
CA LEU A 387 -4.15 -7.14 -5.89
C LEU A 387 -3.11 -7.42 -4.81
N ALA A 388 -3.51 -7.72 -3.57
CA ALA A 388 -2.63 -8.09 -2.46
C ALA A 388 -1.78 -9.32 -2.77
N ALA A 389 -2.37 -10.36 -3.35
CA ALA A 389 -1.66 -11.57 -3.77
C ALA A 389 -0.66 -11.32 -4.92
N ALA A 390 -0.98 -10.40 -5.84
CA ALA A 390 -0.04 -9.97 -6.87
C ALA A 390 1.10 -9.13 -6.26
N GLN A 391 0.76 -8.25 -5.32
CA GLN A 391 1.69 -7.36 -4.63
C GLN A 391 2.67 -8.13 -3.75
N GLU A 392 2.21 -9.15 -3.02
CA GLU A 392 3.09 -10.05 -2.26
C GLU A 392 4.06 -10.83 -3.16
N LYS A 393 3.61 -11.27 -4.34
CA LYS A 393 4.50 -11.96 -5.30
C LYS A 393 5.63 -11.03 -5.75
N GLU A 394 5.31 -9.82 -6.20
CA GLU A 394 6.32 -8.84 -6.61
C GLU A 394 7.21 -8.41 -5.42
N PHE A 395 6.64 -8.24 -4.23
CA PHE A 395 7.39 -7.96 -2.99
C PHE A 395 8.46 -9.02 -2.70
N ARG A 396 8.12 -10.31 -2.80
CA ARG A 396 9.07 -11.41 -2.60
C ARG A 396 10.19 -11.40 -3.66
N SER A 397 9.85 -11.11 -4.93
CA SER A 397 10.81 -10.95 -6.03
C SER A 397 11.72 -9.71 -5.84
N ARG A 398 11.16 -8.58 -5.40
CA ARG A 398 11.86 -7.32 -5.12
C ARG A 398 12.80 -7.44 -3.92
N CYS A 399 12.37 -8.10 -2.85
CA CYS A 399 13.21 -8.44 -1.71
C CYS A 399 14.44 -9.27 -2.14
N LEU A 400 14.22 -10.31 -2.96
CA LEU A 400 15.30 -11.10 -3.56
C LEU A 400 16.26 -10.24 -4.40
N LEU A 401 15.73 -9.37 -5.27
CA LEU A 401 16.50 -8.48 -6.14
C LEU A 401 17.34 -7.46 -5.33
N TRP A 402 16.79 -6.88 -4.28
CA TRP A 402 17.50 -5.99 -3.35
C TRP A 402 18.42 -6.73 -2.37
N GLY A 403 18.41 -8.06 -2.34
CA GLY A 403 19.23 -8.85 -1.41
C GLY A 403 18.74 -8.83 0.04
N VAL A 404 17.53 -8.31 0.30
CA VAL A 404 16.93 -8.20 1.64
C VAL A 404 16.00 -9.38 1.92
N SER A 405 16.14 -9.99 3.09
CA SER A 405 15.15 -10.93 3.63
C SER A 405 14.08 -10.11 4.36
N PRO A 406 12.81 -10.17 3.98
CA PRO A 406 11.72 -9.69 4.82
C PRO A 406 11.49 -10.67 5.98
N GLY A 407 10.61 -10.28 6.89
CA GLY A 407 9.88 -11.19 7.77
C GLY A 407 8.87 -12.04 6.99
N THR A 408 8.03 -12.78 7.72
CA THR A 408 7.07 -13.70 7.09
C THR A 408 5.74 -12.99 6.84
N VAL A 409 5.26 -12.99 5.59
CA VAL A 409 3.99 -12.40 5.18
C VAL A 409 2.94 -13.50 4.99
N TYR A 410 1.72 -13.23 5.46
CA TYR A 410 0.50 -13.99 5.16
C TYR A 410 -0.66 -13.05 4.88
N LEU A 411 -1.35 -13.22 3.75
CA LEU A 411 -2.52 -12.43 3.36
C LEU A 411 -3.71 -13.36 3.12
N GLU A 412 -4.73 -13.25 3.97
CA GLU A 412 -5.89 -14.13 3.97
C GLU A 412 -7.13 -13.41 3.41
N LYS A 413 -7.72 -13.98 2.35
CA LYS A 413 -9.03 -13.57 1.84
C LYS A 413 -10.14 -14.17 2.70
N GLY A 414 -10.77 -13.37 3.55
CA GLY A 414 -11.83 -13.81 4.46
C GLY A 414 -12.43 -12.69 5.32
N ASP A 415 -13.51 -13.02 6.03
CA ASP A 415 -14.11 -12.16 7.05
C ASP A 415 -13.34 -12.31 8.36
N ILE A 416 -12.84 -11.20 8.89
CA ILE A 416 -12.08 -11.06 10.14
C ILE A 416 -12.73 -11.81 11.32
N ARG A 417 -14.06 -11.85 11.37
CA ARG A 417 -14.88 -12.44 12.44
C ARG A 417 -15.00 -13.97 12.36
N THR A 418 -14.58 -14.58 11.24
CA THR A 418 -14.77 -16.02 10.96
C THR A 418 -13.53 -16.73 10.44
N SER A 419 -12.51 -15.99 10.01
CA SER A 419 -11.25 -16.53 9.51
C SER A 419 -10.46 -17.22 10.63
N LYS A 420 -10.56 -18.55 10.71
CA LYS A 420 -9.94 -19.37 11.76
C LYS A 420 -8.45 -19.09 11.96
N LYS A 421 -7.69 -18.97 10.85
CA LYS A 421 -6.25 -18.66 10.90
C LYS A 421 -5.97 -17.34 11.63
N ILE A 422 -6.79 -16.32 11.37
CA ILE A 422 -6.62 -14.99 11.98
C ILE A 422 -7.07 -15.02 13.44
N LEU A 423 -8.19 -15.69 13.76
CA LEU A 423 -8.67 -15.91 15.13
C LEU A 423 -7.68 -16.73 15.99
N GLU A 424 -6.93 -17.66 15.38
CA GLU A 424 -5.84 -18.40 16.01
C GLU A 424 -4.61 -17.47 16.22
N MET A 425 -4.18 -16.74 15.19
CA MET A 425 -3.01 -15.85 15.28
C MET A 425 -3.19 -14.62 16.18
N LEU A 426 -4.42 -14.12 16.37
CA LEU A 426 -4.72 -13.01 17.28
C LEU A 426 -4.26 -13.30 18.72
N LYS A 427 -4.21 -14.57 19.13
CA LYS A 427 -3.75 -15.01 20.46
C LYS A 427 -2.25 -14.85 20.65
N GLU A 428 -1.48 -14.83 19.56
CA GLU A 428 -0.05 -14.54 19.57
C GLU A 428 0.29 -13.07 19.31
N ALA A 429 -0.68 -12.23 18.89
CA ALA A 429 -0.43 -10.88 18.39
C ALA A 429 0.25 -9.94 19.40
N ASP A 430 1.29 -9.23 18.97
CA ASP A 430 1.93 -8.13 19.72
C ASP A 430 1.33 -6.77 19.36
N ALA A 431 1.02 -6.58 18.07
CA ALA A 431 0.41 -5.37 17.55
C ALA A 431 -0.67 -5.70 16.49
N ILE A 432 -1.80 -5.00 16.56
CA ILE A 432 -2.96 -5.18 15.68
C ILE A 432 -3.39 -3.82 15.14
N LEU A 433 -3.26 -3.58 13.84
CA LEU A 433 -3.88 -2.44 13.18
C LEU A 433 -5.34 -2.74 12.83
N VAL A 434 -6.20 -1.75 13.03
CA VAL A 434 -7.56 -1.72 12.49
C VAL A 434 -7.86 -0.33 11.92
N ASN A 435 -7.96 -0.18 10.59
CA ASN A 435 -8.39 1.09 9.98
C ASN A 435 -9.92 1.28 10.07
N ASN A 436 -10.45 1.32 11.30
CA ASN A 436 -11.89 1.40 11.59
C ASN A 436 -12.55 2.76 11.26
N LYS A 437 -11.91 3.61 10.43
CA LYS A 437 -12.42 4.94 10.07
C LYS A 437 -13.77 4.87 9.36
N ALA A 438 -13.96 3.89 8.47
CA ALA A 438 -15.21 3.65 7.75
C ALA A 438 -16.13 2.62 8.45
N PHE A 439 -15.59 1.77 9.33
CA PHE A 439 -16.32 0.62 9.88
C PHE A 439 -17.59 1.02 10.66
N THR A 440 -18.62 0.19 10.50
CA THR A 440 -19.92 0.19 11.19
C THR A 440 -19.79 -0.14 12.68
N SER A 441 -20.79 0.23 13.49
CA SER A 441 -20.81 -0.12 14.92
C SER A 441 -20.73 -1.62 15.14
N GLY A 442 -21.58 -2.41 14.47
CA GLY A 442 -21.62 -3.87 14.65
C GLY A 442 -20.32 -4.60 14.28
N LEU A 443 -19.49 -4.05 13.39
CA LEU A 443 -18.14 -4.58 13.14
C LEU A 443 -17.17 -4.20 14.27
N ASN A 444 -17.23 -2.97 14.79
CA ASN A 444 -16.44 -2.57 15.96
C ASN A 444 -16.84 -3.34 17.23
N ASP A 445 -18.13 -3.60 17.44
CA ASP A 445 -18.65 -4.43 18.55
C ASP A 445 -18.12 -5.87 18.46
N ALA A 446 -18.10 -6.46 17.26
CA ALA A 446 -17.51 -7.78 17.04
C ALA A 446 -15.99 -7.80 17.34
N LEU A 447 -15.26 -6.76 16.92
CA LEU A 447 -13.83 -6.60 17.22
C LEU A 447 -13.55 -6.47 18.72
N ILE A 448 -14.36 -5.71 19.47
CA ILE A 448 -14.23 -5.60 20.94
C ILE A 448 -14.36 -6.96 21.63
N ASN A 449 -15.26 -7.82 21.14
CA ASN A 449 -15.38 -9.20 21.65
C ASN A 449 -14.16 -10.05 21.27
N MET A 450 -13.62 -9.91 20.05
CA MET A 450 -12.37 -10.58 19.64
C MET A 450 -11.15 -10.13 20.47
N PHE A 451 -11.15 -8.88 20.98
CA PHE A 451 -10.05 -8.36 21.80
C PHE A 451 -9.96 -8.99 23.20
N LEU A 452 -10.92 -9.83 23.60
CA LEU A 452 -10.86 -10.64 24.82
C LEU A 452 -9.83 -11.78 24.73
N ASP A 453 -9.61 -12.34 23.54
CA ASP A 453 -8.70 -13.46 23.29
C ASP A 453 -7.21 -13.03 23.15
N LEU A 454 -6.91 -11.73 23.29
CA LEU A 454 -5.56 -11.18 23.11
C LEU A 454 -4.68 -11.38 24.34
N LYS A 455 -3.39 -11.66 24.09
CA LYS A 455 -2.36 -11.69 25.14
C LYS A 455 -2.14 -10.31 25.76
N ASP A 456 -1.74 -10.30 27.02
CA ASP A 456 -1.50 -9.07 27.78
C ASP A 456 -0.38 -8.22 27.17
N GLY A 457 -0.54 -6.89 27.27
CA GLY A 457 0.38 -5.93 26.67
C GLY A 457 0.22 -5.74 25.16
N CYS A 458 -0.56 -6.58 24.47
CA CYS A 458 -0.88 -6.44 23.04
C CYS A 458 -1.40 -5.03 22.72
N LYS A 459 -0.90 -4.44 21.63
CA LYS A 459 -1.21 -3.08 21.19
C LYS A 459 -2.23 -3.10 20.04
N ILE A 460 -3.32 -2.37 20.18
CA ILE A 460 -4.37 -2.24 19.16
C ILE A 460 -4.36 -0.80 18.67
N ILE A 461 -4.19 -0.60 17.36
CA ILE A 461 -4.02 0.71 16.74
C ILE A 461 -5.24 1.00 15.88
N SER A 462 -5.91 2.14 16.10
CA SER A 462 -7.17 2.45 15.42
C SER A 462 -7.40 3.95 15.16
N LEU A 463 -8.20 4.29 14.15
CA LEU A 463 -8.51 5.69 13.77
C LEU A 463 -9.85 6.21 14.35
N LYS A 464 -10.53 5.37 15.13
CA LYS A 464 -11.55 5.69 16.13
C LYS A 464 -11.23 4.89 17.40
N SER A 465 -11.43 5.49 18.57
CA SER A 465 -11.38 4.76 19.84
C SER A 465 -12.44 3.64 19.87
N PHE A 466 -12.09 2.49 20.44
CA PHE A 466 -13.06 1.45 20.82
C PHE A 466 -13.69 1.71 22.21
N VAL A 467 -13.07 2.58 23.00
CA VAL A 467 -13.51 3.01 24.33
C VAL A 467 -14.32 4.30 24.22
N HIS A 468 -15.47 4.36 24.89
CA HIS A 468 -16.36 5.52 24.89
C HIS A 468 -16.24 6.32 26.19
N ASP A 469 -16.24 7.66 26.10
CA ASP A 469 -16.15 8.55 27.27
C ASP A 469 -17.38 8.48 28.20
N ASN A 470 -18.52 8.01 27.67
CA ASN A 470 -19.78 7.91 28.39
C ASN A 470 -19.80 6.73 29.38
N LYS A 471 -19.27 6.98 30.59
CA LYS A 471 -19.24 6.06 31.75
C LYS A 471 -20.62 5.50 32.19
N THR A 472 -21.72 5.99 31.62
CA THR A 472 -23.09 5.46 31.79
C THR A 472 -23.37 4.19 30.96
N ALA A 473 -22.48 3.78 30.06
CA ALA A 473 -22.53 2.47 29.42
C ALA A 473 -22.14 1.36 30.41
N ILE A 474 -23.13 0.86 31.17
CA ILE A 474 -22.97 -0.14 32.26
C ILE A 474 -22.13 -1.37 31.85
N ASN A 475 -22.15 -1.73 30.57
CA ASN A 475 -21.45 -2.89 30.00
C ASN A 475 -20.39 -2.54 28.92
N ASP A 476 -19.70 -1.39 28.99
CA ASP A 476 -18.53 -1.16 28.13
C ASP A 476 -17.38 -2.11 28.50
N VAL A 477 -17.21 -3.14 27.66
CA VAL A 477 -16.15 -4.16 27.77
C VAL A 477 -14.78 -3.60 27.41
N ALA A 478 -14.70 -2.69 26.43
CA ALA A 478 -13.44 -2.09 25.99
C ALA A 478 -12.82 -1.24 27.11
N ASN A 479 -13.63 -0.43 27.81
CA ASN A 479 -13.22 0.34 28.99
C ASN A 479 -12.55 -0.53 30.06
N ARG A 480 -13.02 -1.78 30.22
CA ARG A 480 -12.48 -2.73 31.21
C ARG A 480 -11.15 -3.32 30.75
N ILE A 481 -11.05 -3.81 29.52
CA ILE A 481 -9.89 -4.59 29.03
C ILE A 481 -8.78 -3.77 28.36
N LEU A 482 -9.03 -2.51 27.98
CA LEU A 482 -8.07 -1.64 27.29
C LEU A 482 -7.63 -0.45 28.15
N ASP A 483 -6.34 -0.13 28.14
CA ASP A 483 -5.79 1.19 28.49
C ASP A 483 -5.52 1.97 27.20
N VAL A 484 -6.02 3.21 27.05
CA VAL A 484 -6.10 3.89 25.75
C VAL A 484 -5.33 5.20 25.72
N GLN A 485 -4.39 5.31 24.79
CA GLN A 485 -3.57 6.48 24.55
C GLN A 485 -3.95 7.12 23.22
N ARG A 486 -4.33 8.41 23.23
CA ARG A 486 -4.72 9.18 22.04
C ARG A 486 -3.52 9.96 21.48
N TYR A 487 -3.36 9.89 20.17
CA TYR A 487 -2.32 10.55 19.40
C TYR A 487 -2.90 11.29 18.19
N ARG A 488 -2.07 12.11 17.52
CA ARG A 488 -2.42 12.76 16.25
C ARG A 488 -1.53 12.30 15.11
N TYR A 489 -2.13 12.13 13.93
CA TYR A 489 -1.42 12.00 12.65
C TYR A 489 -1.46 13.34 11.90
N HIS A 490 -0.48 13.55 11.02
CA HIS A 490 -0.31 14.82 10.29
C HIS A 490 -0.75 14.68 8.81
N GLU A 491 -0.60 15.76 8.04
CA GLU A 491 -0.74 15.70 6.58
C GLU A 491 0.29 14.69 5.99
N ASN A 492 -0.04 14.08 4.85
CA ASN A 492 0.78 13.05 4.18
C ASN A 492 1.01 11.76 5.00
N TRP A 493 0.21 11.50 6.04
CA TRP A 493 0.21 10.23 6.78
C TRP A 493 -0.92 9.28 6.32
N VAL A 494 -1.95 9.80 5.67
CA VAL A 494 -3.11 9.05 5.15
C VAL A 494 -3.48 9.54 3.74
N SER A 495 -3.96 8.67 2.86
CA SER A 495 -4.20 9.02 1.44
C SER A 495 -5.46 9.86 1.17
N TRP A 496 -6.33 10.06 2.17
CA TRP A 496 -7.66 10.66 2.00
C TRP A 496 -7.88 12.01 2.70
N ALA A 497 -6.89 12.55 3.43
CA ALA A 497 -7.05 13.79 4.21
C ALA A 497 -5.83 14.72 4.10
N ALA A 498 -6.08 15.96 3.68
CA ALA A 498 -5.11 17.06 3.66
C ALA A 498 -5.09 17.85 4.98
N SER A 499 -5.31 17.16 6.11
CA SER A 499 -5.35 17.77 7.45
C SER A 499 -4.90 16.78 8.52
N GLU A 500 -4.51 17.28 9.69
CA GLU A 500 -4.30 16.43 10.86
C GLU A 500 -5.59 15.69 11.27
N GLY A 501 -5.42 14.64 12.06
CA GLY A 501 -6.50 13.88 12.68
C GLY A 501 -5.97 12.97 13.78
N GLU A 502 -6.83 12.13 14.34
CA GLU A 502 -6.51 11.33 15.53
C GLU A 502 -6.36 9.84 15.24
N TYR A 503 -5.47 9.20 16.00
CA TYR A 503 -5.40 7.75 16.15
C TYR A 503 -5.18 7.38 17.61
N TYR A 504 -5.42 6.11 17.92
CA TYR A 504 -5.48 5.58 19.27
C TYR A 504 -4.59 4.34 19.34
N ILE A 505 -3.76 4.24 20.37
CA ILE A 505 -3.05 3.00 20.72
C ILE A 505 -3.64 2.51 22.04
N SER A 506 -4.35 1.39 21.97
CA SER A 506 -4.95 0.71 23.10
C SER A 506 -4.06 -0.45 23.53
N THR A 507 -3.86 -0.64 24.84
CA THR A 507 -3.08 -1.74 25.40
C THR A 507 -4.01 -2.72 26.10
N LYS A 508 -3.96 -4.01 25.74
CA LYS A 508 -4.65 -5.08 26.48
C LYS A 508 -4.09 -5.16 27.91
N LYS A 509 -4.95 -4.87 28.89
CA LYS A 509 -4.68 -5.05 30.32
C LYS A 509 -4.66 -6.54 30.69
N SER A 510 -3.85 -6.90 31.68
CA SER A 510 -4.01 -8.14 32.46
C SER A 510 -5.28 -8.15 33.30
#